data_AF-A0A0Q9JUW1-F1
#
_entry.id   AF-A0A0Q9JUW1-F1
#
_cell.length_a   1.000
_cell.length_b   1.000
_cell.length_c   1.000
_cell.angle_alpha   90.00
_cell.angle_beta   90.00
_cell.angle_gamma   90.00
#
_symmetry.space_group_name_H-M   'P 1'
#
loop_
_entity.id
_entity.type
_entity.pdbx_description
1 polymer ?
#
loop_
_entity_poly.entity_id
_entity_poly.type
_entity_poly.pdbx_seq_one_letter_code
_entity_poly.pdbx_strand_id
1 'polypeptide(L)'
;MVAGLVSASILLHMLWDFQFASGALRVVGMAAVGAAGLLLLFLLIRSGTVEEIQALTLLNPALSANRLIDDADVERPLNCQACDTQCPPKTRYCPRCGQSLRAEAARN
;
A
#
# COMPACT_ATOMS: atom_id res chain seq x y z
N MET A 1 15.64 11.30 -3.72
CA MET A 1 14.63 11.42 -4.79
C MET A 1 13.60 12.52 -4.51
N VAL A 2 13.00 12.56 -3.32
CA VAL A 2 11.96 13.55 -2.94
C VAL A 2 12.40 15.01 -3.16
N ALA A 3 13.62 15.38 -2.77
CA ALA A 3 14.15 16.75 -2.98
C ALA A 3 14.19 17.16 -4.47
N GLY A 4 14.43 16.20 -5.38
CA GLY A 4 14.41 16.44 -6.83
C GLY A 4 13.00 16.68 -7.36
N LEU A 5 12.02 15.93 -6.85
CA LEU A 5 10.60 16.12 -7.20
C LEU A 5 10.08 17.47 -6.71
N VAL A 6 10.42 17.86 -5.48
CA VAL A 6 10.07 19.19 -4.93
C VAL A 6 10.66 20.30 -5.80
N SER A 7 11.94 20.19 -6.17
CA SER A 7 12.61 21.16 -7.04
C SER A 7 11.95 21.25 -8.42
N ALA A 8 11.58 20.11 -9.01
CA ALA A 8 10.87 20.05 -10.29
C ALA A 8 9.47 20.68 -10.21
N SER A 9 8.76 20.54 -9.08
CA SER A 9 7.46 21.19 -8.86
C SER A 9 7.60 22.71 -8.85
N ILE A 10 8.63 23.25 -8.18
CA ILE A 10 8.91 24.69 -8.11
C ILE A 10 9.22 25.23 -9.51
N LEU A 11 10.08 24.54 -10.27
CA LEU A 11 10.42 24.92 -11.65
C LEU A 11 9.20 24.88 -12.58
N LEU A 12 8.35 23.88 -12.43
CA LEU A 12 7.12 23.76 -13.20
C LEU A 12 6.17 24.93 -12.92
N HIS A 13 6.09 25.36 -11.65
CA HIS A 13 5.27 26.50 -11.27
C HIS A 13 5.82 27.83 -11.82
N MET A 14 7.14 27.99 -11.87
CA MET A 14 7.75 29.14 -12.54
C MET A 14 7.52 29.13 -14.06
N LEU A 15 7.54 27.95 -14.68
CA LEU A 15 7.28 27.79 -16.12
C LEU A 15 5.81 28.06 -16.48
N TRP A 16 4.88 27.81 -15.56
CA TRP A 16 3.46 28.15 -15.74
C TRP A 16 3.23 29.66 -15.91
N ASP A 17 4.01 30.49 -15.24
CA ASP A 17 3.86 31.95 -15.29
C ASP A 17 4.41 32.58 -16.60
N PHE A 18 4.99 31.76 -17.47
CA PHE A 18 5.53 32.20 -18.75
C PHE A 18 4.40 32.49 -19.76
N GLN A 19 4.30 33.74 -20.22
CA GLN A 19 3.24 34.16 -21.13
C GLN A 19 3.59 33.78 -22.60
N PHE A 20 2.97 32.72 -23.11
CA PHE A 20 3.13 32.31 -24.51
C PHE A 20 2.45 33.30 -25.48
N ALA A 21 3.18 33.74 -26.50
CA ALA A 21 2.82 34.85 -27.39
C ALA A 21 1.67 34.56 -28.39
N SER A 22 1.23 33.31 -28.57
CA SER A 22 0.12 32.96 -29.47
C SER A 22 -0.91 32.05 -28.81
N GLY A 23 -2.19 32.26 -29.14
CA GLY A 23 -3.33 31.68 -28.40
C GLY A 23 -3.36 30.15 -28.36
N ALA A 24 -3.10 29.47 -29.49
CA ALA A 24 -3.10 28.00 -29.54
C ALA A 24 -1.92 27.38 -28.78
N LEU A 25 -0.72 27.96 -28.91
CA LEU A 25 0.46 27.53 -28.15
C LEU A 25 0.28 27.75 -26.65
N ARG A 26 -0.45 28.80 -26.24
CA ARG A 26 -0.78 29.03 -24.83
C ARG A 26 -1.66 27.93 -24.26
N VAL A 27 -2.69 27.50 -24.98
CA VAL A 27 -3.59 26.41 -24.54
C VAL A 27 -2.84 25.08 -24.45
N VAL A 28 -2.05 24.73 -25.47
CA VAL A 28 -1.24 23.51 -25.46
C VAL A 28 -0.19 23.55 -24.34
N GLY A 29 0.47 24.70 -24.14
CA GLY A 29 1.43 24.90 -23.05
C GLY A 29 0.79 24.73 -21.67
N MET A 30 -0.37 25.34 -21.43
CA MET A 30 -1.11 25.17 -20.18
C MET A 30 -1.55 23.71 -19.97
N ALA A 31 -2.05 23.04 -21.01
CA ALA A 31 -2.42 21.63 -20.91
C ALA A 31 -1.21 20.74 -20.57
N ALA A 32 -0.07 20.97 -21.22
CA ALA A 32 1.16 20.21 -20.98
C ALA A 32 1.72 20.43 -19.57
N VAL A 33 1.76 21.67 -19.09
CA VAL A 33 2.21 21.99 -17.72
C VAL A 33 1.26 21.42 -16.68
N GLY A 34 -0.06 21.50 -16.90
CA GLY A 34 -1.06 20.87 -16.03
C GLY A 34 -0.87 19.35 -15.95
N ALA A 35 -0.68 18.67 -17.09
CA ALA A 35 -0.43 17.24 -17.13
C ALA A 35 0.88 16.86 -16.42
N ALA A 36 1.95 17.65 -16.61
CA ALA A 36 3.21 17.46 -15.90
C ALA A 36 3.03 17.64 -14.38
N GLY A 37 2.21 18.59 -13.94
CA GLY A 37 1.92 18.83 -12.53
C GLY A 37 1.18 17.66 -11.89
N LEU A 38 0.15 17.13 -12.56
CA LEU A 38 -0.57 15.94 -12.11
C LEU A 38 0.33 14.71 -12.03
N LEU A 39 1.20 14.51 -13.03
CA LEU A 39 2.17 13.41 -13.02
C LEU A 39 3.13 13.52 -11.84
N LEU A 40 3.64 14.72 -11.56
CA LEU A 40 4.59 14.97 -10.49
C LEU A 40 3.94 14.75 -9.12
N LEU A 41 2.71 15.23 -8.93
CA LEU A 41 1.93 14.96 -7.72
C LEU A 41 1.70 13.46 -7.52
N PHE A 42 1.34 12.74 -8.59
CA PHE A 42 1.15 11.30 -8.54
C PHE A 42 2.42 10.56 -8.11
N LEU A 43 3.58 10.96 -8.65
CA LEU A 43 4.88 10.38 -8.27
C LEU A 43 5.21 10.65 -6.79
N LEU A 44 4.95 11.87 -6.31
CA LEU A 44 5.15 12.22 -4.89
C LEU A 44 4.30 11.35 -3.97
N ILE A 45 3.00 11.25 -4.21
CA ILE A 45 2.07 10.43 -3.41
C ILE A 45 2.51 8.96 -3.43
N ARG A 46 2.87 8.44 -4.60
CA ARG A 46 3.30 7.05 -4.74
C ARG A 46 4.63 6.79 -4.01
N SER A 47 5.57 7.73 -4.03
CA SER A 47 6.82 7.59 -3.27
C SER A 47 6.58 7.61 -1.76
N GLY A 48 5.73 8.53 -1.27
CA GLY A 48 5.42 8.64 0.16
C GLY A 48 4.70 7.41 0.70
N THR A 49 3.74 6.86 -0.05
CA THR A 49 2.99 5.66 0.37
C THR A 49 3.87 4.42 0.46
N VAL A 50 4.87 4.27 -0.44
CA VAL A 50 5.84 3.17 -0.37
C VAL A 50 6.73 3.30 0.87
N GLU A 51 7.23 4.50 1.15
CA GLU A 51 8.06 4.77 2.33
C GLU A 51 7.28 4.52 3.64
N GLU A 52 6.00 4.93 3.69
CA GLU A 52 5.12 4.69 4.84
C GLU A 52 4.85 3.21 5.07
N ILE A 53 4.50 2.45 4.02
CA ILE A 53 4.25 1.00 4.12
C ILE A 53 5.52 0.27 4.57
N GLN A 54 6.68 0.67 4.05
CA GLN A 54 7.96 0.08 4.44
C GLN A 54 8.26 0.35 5.92
N ALA A 55 8.06 1.59 6.39
CA ALA A 55 8.24 1.94 7.80
C ALA A 55 7.29 1.15 8.72
N LEU A 56 6.02 1.04 8.36
CA LEU A 56 5.03 0.26 9.11
C LEU A 56 5.39 -1.23 9.16
N THR A 57 5.90 -1.78 8.07
CA THR A 57 6.33 -3.19 8.00
C THR A 57 7.56 -3.46 8.87
N LEU A 58 8.52 -2.52 8.90
CA LEU A 58 9.71 -2.64 9.75
C LEU A 58 9.38 -2.48 11.25
N LEU A 59 8.47 -1.57 11.60
CA LEU A 59 8.04 -1.34 12.97
C LEU A 59 7.08 -2.42 13.50
N ASN A 60 6.37 -3.11 12.60
CA ASN A 60 5.42 -4.15 12.97
C ASN A 60 5.73 -5.49 12.26
N PRO A 61 6.76 -6.22 12.74
CA PRO A 61 7.13 -7.52 12.16
C PRO A 61 6.04 -8.59 12.31
N ALA A 62 5.07 -8.40 13.21
CA ALA A 62 3.94 -9.32 13.34
C ALA A 62 2.98 -9.24 12.13
N LEU A 63 2.91 -8.09 11.46
CA LEU A 63 2.06 -7.87 10.29
C LEU A 63 2.58 -8.61 9.05
N SER A 64 3.91 -8.64 8.85
CA SER A 64 4.56 -9.41 7.79
C SER A 64 4.52 -10.92 8.05
N ALA A 65 4.69 -11.37 9.30
CA ALA A 65 4.52 -12.76 9.67
C ALA A 65 3.08 -13.27 9.39
N ASN A 66 2.07 -12.46 9.71
CA ASN A 66 0.67 -12.84 9.48
C ASN A 66 0.33 -12.96 7.97
N ARG A 67 0.97 -12.16 7.10
CA ARG A 67 0.80 -12.25 5.64
C ARG A 67 1.38 -13.55 5.06
N LEU A 68 2.56 -13.95 5.55
CA LEU A 68 3.20 -15.21 5.14
C LEU A 68 2.41 -16.45 5.59
N ILE A 69 1.77 -16.38 6.76
CA ILE A 69 0.91 -17.46 7.26
C ILE A 69 -0.38 -17.55 6.45
N ASP A 70 -0.99 -16.42 6.10
CA ASP A 70 -2.25 -16.38 5.32
C ASP A 70 -2.06 -16.89 3.87
N ASP A 71 -0.87 -16.72 3.28
CA ASP A 71 -0.55 -17.24 1.93
C ASP A 71 -0.19 -18.75 1.93
N ALA A 72 0.36 -19.27 3.03
CA ALA A 72 0.85 -20.66 3.08
C ALA A 72 -0.19 -21.69 3.58
N ASP A 73 -1.22 -21.26 4.33
CA ASP A 73 -2.08 -22.17 5.11
C ASP A 73 -3.56 -22.20 4.65
N VAL A 74 -3.82 -21.80 3.39
CA VAL A 74 -5.18 -21.57 2.88
C VAL A 74 -6.06 -22.83 2.80
N GLU A 75 -5.49 -24.03 2.76
CA GLU A 75 -6.26 -25.25 2.43
C GLU A 75 -6.35 -26.31 3.53
N ARG A 76 -5.66 -26.16 4.67
CA ARG A 76 -5.69 -27.18 5.71
C ARG A 76 -6.82 -26.94 6.73
N PRO A 77 -7.66 -27.95 7.01
CA PRO A 77 -8.64 -27.86 8.09
C PRO A 77 -7.92 -27.74 9.45
N LEU A 78 -8.41 -26.84 10.30
CA LEU A 78 -7.84 -26.53 11.62
C LEU A 78 -8.55 -27.37 12.69
N ASN A 79 -7.82 -27.95 13.65
CA ASN A 79 -8.45 -28.64 14.79
C ASN A 79 -8.46 -27.72 16.03
N CYS A 80 -9.61 -27.65 16.70
CA CYS A 80 -9.76 -26.86 17.92
C CYS A 80 -9.13 -27.56 19.14
N GLN A 81 -8.15 -26.94 19.80
CA GLN A 81 -7.50 -27.52 20.98
C GLN A 81 -8.43 -27.68 22.22
N ALA A 82 -9.57 -27.00 22.26
CA ALA A 82 -10.49 -27.05 23.41
C ALA A 82 -11.57 -28.14 23.28
N CYS A 83 -12.07 -28.40 22.08
CA CYS A 83 -13.20 -29.33 21.87
C CYS A 83 -12.97 -30.31 20.71
N ASP A 84 -11.75 -30.35 20.18
CA ASP A 84 -11.26 -31.22 19.11
C ASP A 84 -12.09 -31.21 17.82
N THR A 85 -12.88 -30.15 17.63
CA THR A 85 -13.75 -30.01 16.48
C THR A 85 -12.93 -29.53 15.29
N GLN A 86 -13.05 -30.23 14.16
CA GLN A 86 -12.47 -29.81 12.90
C GLN A 86 -13.22 -28.57 12.38
N CYS A 87 -12.46 -27.51 12.16
CA CYS A 87 -12.95 -26.20 11.75
C CYS A 87 -12.48 -25.94 10.32
N PRO A 88 -13.32 -25.27 9.49
CA PRO A 88 -12.93 -24.88 8.15
C PRO A 88 -11.64 -24.05 8.15
N PRO A 89 -10.83 -24.10 7.07
CA PRO A 89 -9.66 -23.24 6.93
C PRO A 89 -10.06 -21.77 7.06
N LYS A 90 -9.15 -20.93 7.55
CA LYS A 90 -9.33 -19.47 7.79
C LYS A 90 -10.36 -19.06 8.84
N THR A 91 -10.91 -19.99 9.63
CA THR A 91 -11.80 -19.64 10.74
C THR A 91 -11.00 -19.12 11.94
N ARG A 92 -11.33 -17.92 12.44
CA ARG A 92 -10.67 -17.32 13.63
C ARG A 92 -11.15 -17.91 14.95
N TYR A 93 -12.35 -18.46 14.96
CA TYR A 93 -13.01 -19.01 16.16
C TYR A 93 -13.66 -20.34 15.82
N CYS A 94 -13.63 -21.27 16.78
CA CYS A 94 -14.32 -22.54 16.64
C CYS A 94 -15.85 -22.33 16.64
N PRO A 95 -16.60 -22.83 15.63
CA PRO A 95 -18.05 -22.66 15.55
C PRO A 95 -18.81 -23.42 16.66
N ARG A 96 -18.16 -24.37 17.34
CA ARG A 96 -18.78 -25.18 18.39
C ARG A 96 -18.59 -24.60 19.80
N CYS A 97 -17.41 -24.08 20.12
CA CYS A 97 -17.07 -23.66 21.49
C CYS A 97 -16.63 -22.20 21.62
N GLY A 98 -16.45 -21.48 20.51
CA GLY A 98 -16.03 -20.08 20.53
C GLY A 98 -14.53 -19.85 20.85
N GLN A 99 -13.75 -20.90 21.08
CA GLN A 99 -12.31 -20.78 21.33
C GLN A 99 -11.60 -20.13 20.14
N SER A 100 -10.68 -19.20 20.42
CA SER A 100 -9.84 -18.59 19.37
C SER A 100 -8.89 -19.61 18.78
N LEU A 101 -8.98 -19.82 17.47
CA LEU A 101 -8.06 -20.66 16.71
C LEU A 101 -6.89 -19.77 16.29
N ARG A 102 -5.79 -19.82 17.05
CA ARG A 102 -4.53 -19.18 16.65
C ARG A 102 -3.81 -20.15 15.72
N ALA A 103 -3.26 -19.65 14.62
CA ALA A 103 -2.42 -20.39 13.69
C ALA A 103 -1.07 -20.75 14.35
N GLU A 104 -1.12 -21.56 15.39
CA GLU A 104 0.02 -22.12 16.12
C GLU A 104 0.29 -23.56 15.64
N ALA A 105 -0.17 -23.91 14.43
CA ALA A 105 0.05 -25.17 13.75
C ALA A 105 1.46 -25.28 13.11
N ALA A 106 2.46 -24.66 13.75
CA ALA A 106 3.86 -24.72 13.34
C ALA A 106 4.81 -24.80 14.55
N ARG A 107 4.40 -25.49 15.62
CA ARG A 107 5.32 -25.93 16.68
C ARG A 107 5.11 -27.41 16.94
N ASN A 108 5.80 -28.23 16.14
CA ASN A 108 6.34 -29.51 16.61
C ASN A 108 7.65 -29.21 17.34
#